data_AF-A0A4Y7QH87-F1
#
_entry.id   AF-A0A4Y7QH87-F1
#
_cell.length_a   1.000
_cell.length_b   1.000
_cell.length_c   1.000
_cell.angle_alpha   90.00
_cell.angle_beta   90.00
_cell.angle_gamma   90.00
#
_symmetry.space_group_name_H-M   'P 1'
#
loop_
_entity.id
_entity.type
_entity.pdbx_description
1 polymer ?
#
loop_
_entity_poly.entity_id
_entity_poly.type
_entity_poly.pdbx_seq_one_letter_code
_entity_poly.pdbx_strand_id
1 'polypeptide(L)'
;MGNLIWHDWARFVSITASVYAVWAGYWGIFYRKFFWDFVGGIVRDPGGLQAPASAALFINVIVKIPLIQIFVMLHALFVLALEWPLPLMKNLSIYRSIVVRIVLLVSQASIAILFYQARFLSHVRLPRSYETALSSGDLLFFPSTVHKHVESDIEFEIRLCPALQKKPKLPTPHFEPSVPAGDGGNRKKDDPFAPPYIPALFVGELRDDEEGDEYVVLLNKYSVVPSHFLLVTKELKSQASPLFPCDLVQTYLLLLAARKAGQSFFAFYNCGDRSGASQHHKHVQFIPTENGDGPPIETLARSKRLESDDKAFSLTQLPYANHIRRVPSFTLSTNRSTLEETLSQTFMMLLDLVISTVRHDPTHPPGPPSYNVILTLEHMHLIPRKCDEHVLKETGERLGVNALGYTGMLLVKSERELEAVKREGVLGILSAVGLPNVHEKQIRTKAWEVDEHGISCM
;
A
#
# COMPACT_ATOMS: atom_id res chain seq x y z
N MET A 1 -41.74 -11.24 22.20
CA MET A 1 -40.43 -11.74 21.69
C MET A 1 -39.32 -10.70 21.74
N GLY A 2 -39.56 -9.40 21.53
CA GLY A 2 -38.50 -8.37 21.52
C GLY A 2 -37.70 -8.23 22.82
N ASN A 3 -38.34 -8.21 23.99
CA ASN A 3 -37.62 -7.95 25.26
C ASN A 3 -36.59 -9.03 25.62
N LEU A 4 -36.83 -10.30 25.27
CA LEU A 4 -35.88 -11.38 25.52
C LEU A 4 -34.60 -11.19 24.67
N ILE A 5 -34.79 -10.80 23.40
CA ILE A 5 -33.70 -10.54 22.45
C ILE A 5 -32.82 -9.38 22.93
N TRP A 6 -33.43 -8.30 23.43
CA TRP A 6 -32.68 -7.15 23.94
C TRP A 6 -31.87 -7.46 25.19
N HIS A 7 -32.40 -8.31 26.09
CA HIS A 7 -31.67 -8.74 27.28
C HIS A 7 -30.47 -9.63 26.95
N ASP A 8 -30.65 -10.60 26.06
CA ASP A 8 -29.57 -11.49 25.63
C ASP A 8 -28.50 -10.72 24.84
N TRP A 9 -28.92 -9.77 24.00
CA TRP A 9 -27.99 -8.91 23.25
C TRP A 9 -27.21 -7.97 24.17
N ALA A 10 -27.86 -7.31 25.14
CA ALA A 10 -27.18 -6.47 26.12
C ALA A 10 -26.16 -7.26 26.95
N ARG A 11 -26.51 -8.50 27.33
CA ARG A 11 -25.59 -9.41 28.04
C ARG A 11 -24.41 -9.82 27.16
N PHE A 12 -24.64 -10.14 25.88
CA PHE A 12 -23.58 -10.45 24.94
C PHE A 12 -22.60 -9.28 24.75
N VAL A 13 -23.12 -8.05 24.63
CA VAL A 13 -22.31 -6.83 24.54
C VAL A 13 -21.49 -6.62 25.82
N SER A 14 -22.09 -6.81 27.00
CA SER A 14 -21.42 -6.71 28.31
C SER A 14 -20.27 -7.72 28.45
N ILE A 15 -20.51 -8.99 28.08
CA ILE A 15 -19.48 -10.04 28.07
C ILE A 15 -18.36 -9.66 27.10
N THR A 16 -18.71 -9.29 25.87
CA THR A 16 -17.72 -8.93 24.84
C THR A 16 -16.85 -7.76 25.30
N ALA A 17 -17.46 -6.68 25.77
CA ALA A 17 -16.73 -5.50 26.27
C ALA A 17 -15.77 -5.86 27.41
N SER A 18 -16.19 -6.76 28.31
CA SER A 18 -15.39 -7.17 29.45
C SER A 18 -14.24 -8.12 29.07
N VAL A 19 -14.43 -9.04 28.11
CA VAL A 19 -13.33 -9.84 27.54
C VAL A 19 -12.28 -8.94 26.90
N TYR A 20 -12.71 -7.95 26.10
CA TYR A 20 -11.80 -6.98 25.49
C TYR A 20 -11.08 -6.12 26.53
N ALA A 21 -11.73 -5.77 27.64
CA ALA A 21 -11.11 -5.03 28.74
C ALA A 21 -10.02 -5.85 29.47
N VAL A 22 -10.26 -7.15 29.72
CA VAL A 22 -9.22 -8.06 30.27
C VAL A 22 -8.03 -8.14 29.32
N TRP A 23 -8.31 -8.32 28.03
CA TRP A 23 -7.27 -8.39 27.00
C TRP A 23 -6.47 -7.09 26.90
N ALA A 24 -7.14 -5.94 26.89
CA ALA A 24 -6.50 -4.62 26.86
C ALA A 24 -5.63 -4.38 28.10
N GLY A 25 -6.11 -4.78 29.29
CA GLY A 25 -5.33 -4.70 30.53
C GLY A 25 -4.06 -5.55 30.47
N TYR A 26 -4.16 -6.80 29.98
CA TYR A 26 -3.00 -7.70 29.81
C TYR A 26 -1.93 -7.06 28.90
N TRP A 27 -2.33 -6.57 27.72
CA TRP A 27 -1.37 -5.93 26.82
C TRP A 27 -0.83 -4.61 27.36
N GLY A 28 -1.64 -3.86 28.10
CA GLY A 28 -1.23 -2.62 28.75
C GLY A 28 -0.12 -2.79 29.79
N ILE A 29 0.13 -4.00 30.31
CA ILE A 29 1.26 -4.31 31.19
C ILE A 29 2.58 -4.27 30.41
N PHE A 30 2.59 -4.72 29.15
CA PHE A 30 3.77 -4.76 28.30
C PHE A 30 4.04 -3.42 27.61
N TYR A 31 2.99 -2.71 27.19
CA TYR A 31 3.13 -1.42 26.50
C TYR A 31 2.48 -0.32 27.33
N ARG A 32 3.30 0.30 28.18
CA ARG A 32 2.83 1.14 29.27
C ARG A 32 2.74 2.61 28.85
N LYS A 33 1.68 2.95 28.11
CA LYS A 33 1.34 4.33 27.71
C LYS A 33 -0.05 4.71 28.21
N PHE A 34 -0.32 6.00 28.32
CA PHE A 34 -1.60 6.52 28.81
C PHE A 34 -2.16 7.60 27.88
N PHE A 35 -3.49 7.75 27.87
CA PHE A 35 -4.22 8.44 26.80
C PHE A 35 -3.83 9.92 26.58
N TRP A 36 -3.21 10.59 27.55
CA TRP A 36 -2.85 12.02 27.48
C TRP A 36 -1.34 12.27 27.62
N ASP A 37 -0.51 11.25 27.45
CA ASP A 37 0.95 11.36 27.61
C ASP A 37 1.61 12.38 26.64
N PHE A 38 0.91 12.74 25.57
CA PHE A 38 1.30 13.74 24.60
C PHE A 38 0.90 15.19 24.95
N VAL A 39 -0.04 15.41 25.86
CA VAL A 39 -0.51 16.76 26.18
C VAL A 39 0.51 17.45 27.08
N GLY A 40 1.23 18.43 26.52
CA GLY A 40 2.27 19.17 27.23
C GLY A 40 3.59 18.41 27.41
N GLY A 41 3.76 17.27 26.73
CA GLY A 41 5.00 16.50 26.76
C GLY A 41 6.13 17.17 25.98
N ILE A 42 7.36 17.00 26.43
CA ILE A 42 8.56 17.54 25.78
C ILE A 42 9.28 16.38 25.09
N VAL A 43 9.57 16.52 23.80
CA VAL A 43 10.39 15.56 23.06
C VAL A 43 11.86 15.85 23.36
N ARG A 44 12.60 14.86 23.88
CA ARG A 44 14.04 14.96 24.14
C ARG A 44 14.80 13.79 23.51
N ASP A 45 16.00 14.08 23.02
CA ASP A 45 16.95 13.09 22.51
C ASP A 45 18.09 12.90 23.54
N PRO A 46 18.44 11.65 23.94
CA PRO A 46 17.75 10.39 23.69
C PRO A 46 16.53 10.19 24.62
N GLY A 47 15.46 9.57 24.11
CA GLY A 47 14.35 9.09 24.97
C GLY A 47 12.91 9.41 24.53
N GLY A 48 12.70 10.12 23.42
CA GLY A 48 11.37 10.33 22.83
C GLY A 48 10.47 11.31 23.62
N LEU A 49 9.14 11.16 23.46
CA LEU A 49 8.14 12.03 24.09
C LEU A 49 8.03 11.74 25.59
N GLN A 50 8.45 12.69 26.43
CA GLN A 50 8.31 12.60 27.88
C GLN A 50 7.08 13.41 28.33
N ALA A 51 6.17 12.75 29.04
CA ALA A 51 5.00 13.40 29.60
C ALA A 51 5.40 14.50 30.61
N PRO A 52 4.61 15.58 30.75
CA PRO A 52 4.93 16.69 31.63
C PRO A 52 4.99 16.25 33.10
N ALA A 53 5.68 17.03 33.94
CA ALA A 53 5.76 16.77 35.38
C ALA A 53 4.38 16.71 36.07
N SER A 54 3.39 17.41 35.52
CA SER A 54 1.98 17.34 35.97
C SER A 54 1.35 15.94 35.82
N ALA A 55 1.91 15.08 34.97
CA ALA A 55 1.44 13.71 34.75
C ALA A 55 2.19 12.66 35.60
N ALA A 56 3.03 13.07 36.56
CA ALA A 56 3.84 12.17 37.38
C ALA A 56 3.03 11.05 38.08
N LEU A 57 1.79 11.36 38.50
CA LEU A 57 0.89 10.38 39.11
C LEU A 57 0.56 9.26 38.12
N PHE A 58 0.16 9.60 36.89
CA PHE A 58 -0.15 8.63 35.83
C PHE A 58 1.06 7.81 35.42
N ILE A 59 2.25 8.42 35.35
CA ILE A 59 3.49 7.70 35.07
C ILE A 59 3.76 6.64 36.15
N ASN A 60 3.61 6.97 37.42
CA ASN A 60 3.87 6.02 38.50
C ASN A 60 2.87 4.85 38.47
N VAL A 61 1.58 5.13 38.30
CA VAL A 61 0.53 4.11 38.40
C VAL A 61 0.27 3.34 37.11
N ILE A 62 0.62 3.86 35.93
CA ILE A 62 0.43 3.19 34.63
C ILE A 62 1.75 2.65 34.08
N VAL A 63 2.84 3.42 34.19
CA VAL A 63 4.12 3.11 33.54
C VAL A 63 5.06 2.32 34.45
N LYS A 64 5.15 2.65 35.74
CA LYS A 64 6.08 1.95 36.65
C LYS A 64 5.50 0.67 37.25
N ILE A 65 4.27 0.72 37.79
CA ILE A 65 3.70 -0.35 38.65
C ILE A 65 2.46 -1.05 38.02
N PRO A 66 2.23 -0.89 36.71
CA PRO A 66 0.95 -1.13 35.99
C PRO A 66 -0.35 -1.32 36.81
N LEU A 67 -0.60 -0.45 37.78
CA LEU A 67 -1.69 -0.60 38.75
C LEU A 67 -3.08 -0.43 38.09
N ILE A 68 -3.21 0.51 37.16
CA ILE A 68 -4.48 0.74 36.44
C ILE A 68 -4.83 -0.45 35.54
N GLN A 69 -3.84 -1.04 34.88
CA GLN A 69 -4.03 -2.19 33.99
C GLN A 69 -4.47 -3.42 34.76
N ILE A 70 -3.83 -3.70 35.90
CA ILE A 70 -4.24 -4.76 36.82
C ILE A 70 -5.66 -4.51 37.32
N PHE A 71 -5.99 -3.27 37.70
CA PHE A 71 -7.33 -2.93 38.17
C PHE A 71 -8.40 -3.15 37.10
N VAL A 72 -8.16 -2.79 35.84
CA VAL A 72 -9.10 -3.07 34.75
C VAL A 72 -9.26 -4.55 34.49
N MET A 73 -8.18 -5.34 34.55
CA MET A 73 -8.30 -6.79 34.41
C MET A 73 -9.17 -7.39 35.52
N LEU A 74 -8.91 -7.03 36.78
CA LEU A 74 -9.67 -7.54 37.93
C LEU A 74 -11.14 -7.10 37.86
N HIS A 75 -11.38 -5.83 37.52
CA HIS A 75 -12.73 -5.27 37.39
C HIS A 75 -13.51 -5.94 36.26
N ALA A 76 -12.88 -6.15 35.10
CA ALA A 76 -13.51 -6.81 33.96
C ALA A 76 -13.73 -8.31 34.20
N LEU A 77 -12.81 -9.00 34.88
CA LEU A 77 -13.02 -10.38 35.33
C LEU A 77 -14.20 -10.48 36.31
N PHE A 78 -14.38 -9.48 37.17
CA PHE A 78 -15.53 -9.42 38.07
C PHE A 78 -16.85 -9.23 37.30
N VAL A 79 -16.89 -8.35 36.30
CA VAL A 79 -18.06 -8.18 35.42
C VAL A 79 -18.35 -9.47 34.65
N LEU A 80 -17.33 -10.14 34.09
CA LEU A 80 -17.50 -11.43 33.42
C LEU A 80 -18.06 -12.50 34.37
N ALA A 81 -17.58 -12.53 35.61
CA ALA A 81 -18.10 -13.43 36.61
C ALA A 81 -19.57 -13.09 36.95
N LEU A 82 -20.02 -11.84 36.88
CA LEU A 82 -21.43 -11.48 37.09
C LEU A 82 -22.32 -11.78 35.87
N GLU A 83 -21.79 -11.67 34.65
CA GLU A 83 -22.54 -11.95 33.41
C GLU A 83 -22.53 -13.44 33.05
N TRP A 84 -21.50 -14.19 33.46
CA TRP A 84 -21.38 -15.63 33.34
C TRP A 84 -21.15 -16.26 34.72
N PRO A 85 -22.18 -16.27 35.58
CA PRO A 85 -22.03 -16.57 37.00
C PRO A 85 -21.66 -18.02 37.28
N LEU A 86 -20.58 -18.18 38.05
CA LEU A 86 -20.31 -19.39 38.81
C LEU A 86 -21.50 -19.68 39.75
N PRO A 87 -21.81 -20.96 40.05
CA PRO A 87 -22.98 -21.34 40.85
C PRO A 87 -23.12 -20.59 42.18
N LEU A 88 -22.01 -20.27 42.84
CA LEU A 88 -21.98 -19.53 44.11
C LEU A 88 -22.44 -18.06 43.99
N MET A 89 -22.24 -17.43 42.83
CA MET A 89 -22.54 -16.00 42.64
C MET A 89 -24.02 -15.72 42.39
N LYS A 90 -24.78 -16.72 41.92
CA LYS A 90 -26.23 -16.61 41.67
C LYS A 90 -27.05 -16.34 42.93
N ASN A 91 -26.49 -16.66 44.10
CA ASN A 91 -27.13 -16.51 45.40
C ASN A 91 -26.88 -15.13 46.04
N LEU A 92 -25.99 -14.31 45.48
CA LEU A 92 -25.69 -12.98 46.00
C LEU A 92 -26.71 -11.96 45.50
N SER A 93 -27.11 -11.00 46.36
CA SER A 93 -28.04 -9.92 46.01
C SER A 93 -27.51 -9.04 44.87
N ILE A 94 -26.19 -8.90 44.78
CA ILE A 94 -25.49 -8.11 43.76
C ILE A 94 -25.73 -8.64 42.33
N TYR A 95 -25.87 -9.95 42.16
CA TYR A 95 -26.11 -10.58 40.85
C TYR A 95 -27.46 -10.19 40.24
N ARG A 96 -28.45 -9.86 41.09
CA ARG A 96 -29.81 -9.51 40.67
C ARG A 96 -29.97 -8.01 40.36
N SER A 97 -28.97 -7.19 40.65
CA SER A 97 -29.06 -5.73 40.51
C SER A 97 -28.57 -5.26 39.14
N ILE A 98 -29.50 -4.76 38.32
CA ILE A 98 -29.16 -4.11 37.05
C ILE A 98 -28.41 -2.80 37.25
N VAL A 99 -28.71 -2.07 38.32
CA VAL A 99 -28.03 -0.81 38.66
C VAL A 99 -26.55 -1.05 38.91
N VAL A 100 -26.22 -2.13 39.63
CA VAL A 100 -24.82 -2.50 39.87
C VAL A 100 -24.09 -2.83 38.56
N ARG A 101 -24.73 -3.57 37.64
CA ARG A 101 -24.13 -3.87 36.33
C ARG A 101 -23.83 -2.61 35.53
N ILE A 102 -24.75 -1.66 35.49
CA ILE A 102 -24.55 -0.38 34.77
C ILE A 102 -23.37 0.38 35.40
N VAL A 103 -23.33 0.50 36.72
CA VAL A 103 -22.23 1.19 37.43
C VAL A 103 -20.88 0.51 37.16
N LEU A 104 -20.84 -0.82 37.16
CA LEU A 104 -19.62 -1.59 36.87
C LEU A 104 -19.16 -1.41 35.42
N LEU A 105 -20.07 -1.39 34.46
CA LEU A 105 -19.74 -1.17 33.05
C LEU A 105 -19.27 0.27 32.77
N VAL A 106 -19.92 1.27 33.37
CA VAL A 106 -19.51 2.68 33.25
C VAL A 106 -18.13 2.88 33.91
N SER A 107 -17.91 2.33 35.10
CA SER A 107 -16.60 2.39 35.74
C SER A 107 -15.53 1.66 34.92
N GLN A 108 -15.83 0.48 34.36
CA GLN A 108 -14.92 -0.23 33.47
C GLN A 108 -14.48 0.65 32.28
N ALA A 109 -15.43 1.30 31.61
CA ALA A 109 -15.14 2.21 30.51
C ALA A 109 -14.27 3.40 30.96
N SER A 110 -14.60 4.02 32.09
CA SER A 110 -13.87 5.17 32.65
C SER A 110 -12.45 4.85 33.10
N ILE A 111 -12.17 3.62 33.54
CA ILE A 111 -10.82 3.23 33.95
C ILE A 111 -10.03 2.75 32.72
N ALA A 112 -10.68 2.02 31.81
CA ALA A 112 -10.05 1.57 30.57
C ALA A 112 -9.63 2.74 29.67
N ILE A 113 -10.28 3.91 29.74
CA ILE A 113 -9.85 5.10 28.98
C ILE A 113 -8.52 5.68 29.48
N LEU A 114 -8.14 5.42 30.75
CA LEU A 114 -6.94 6.00 31.36
C LEU A 114 -5.65 5.45 30.76
N PHE A 115 -5.66 4.20 30.29
CA PHE A 115 -4.57 3.62 29.52
C PHE A 115 -5.09 3.19 28.17
N TYR A 116 -4.50 3.72 27.12
CA TYR A 116 -4.92 3.38 25.78
C TYR A 116 -3.89 2.45 25.16
N GLN A 117 -4.38 1.30 24.72
CA GLN A 117 -3.87 0.74 23.49
C GLN A 117 -4.88 0.99 22.40
N ALA A 118 -4.47 1.81 21.44
CA ALA A 118 -4.97 1.67 20.09
C ALA A 118 -4.65 0.25 19.66
N ARG A 119 -5.63 -0.65 19.77
CA ARG A 119 -5.86 -1.59 18.68
C ARG A 119 -6.48 -0.81 17.51
N PHE A 120 -5.72 0.16 17.07
CA PHE A 120 -5.83 0.96 15.87
C PHE A 120 -4.40 1.07 15.31
N LEU A 121 -3.68 -0.06 15.28
CA LEU A 121 -2.67 -0.29 14.24
C LEU A 121 -3.45 -0.37 12.91
N SER A 122 -3.79 0.78 12.32
CA SER A 122 -4.03 0.99 10.87
C SER A 122 -4.87 2.22 10.53
N HIS A 123 -5.59 2.85 11.46
CA HIS A 123 -6.39 4.04 11.08
C HIS A 123 -5.74 5.33 11.59
N VAL A 124 -5.32 6.17 10.63
CA VAL A 124 -4.78 7.54 10.79
C VAL A 124 -3.31 7.66 11.24
N ARG A 125 -2.38 6.97 10.54
CA ARG A 125 -0.96 7.43 10.54
C ARG A 125 -0.60 8.23 9.31
N LEU A 126 -1.03 7.84 8.11
CA LEU A 126 -0.46 8.40 6.90
C LEU A 126 -0.61 9.93 6.76
N PRO A 127 -1.80 10.55 6.94
CA PRO A 127 -1.93 12.02 6.86
C PRO A 127 -1.09 12.74 7.92
N ARG A 128 -1.14 12.24 9.17
CA ARG A 128 -0.42 12.84 10.30
C ARG A 128 1.10 12.67 10.17
N SER A 129 1.56 11.51 9.73
CA SER A 129 2.97 11.23 9.43
C SER A 129 3.45 12.15 8.31
N TYR A 130 2.64 12.33 7.26
CA TYR A 130 2.96 13.26 6.17
C TYR A 130 3.08 14.71 6.67
N GLU A 131 2.12 15.22 7.43
CA GLU A 131 2.18 16.57 8.01
C GLU A 131 3.37 16.75 8.96
N THR A 132 3.70 15.71 9.74
CA THR A 132 4.86 15.72 10.66
C THR A 132 6.17 15.74 9.87
N ALA A 133 6.27 14.94 8.80
CA ALA A 133 7.44 14.89 7.93
C ALA A 133 7.62 16.19 7.14
N LEU A 134 6.53 16.80 6.70
CA LEU A 134 6.53 18.07 6.00
C LEU A 134 6.95 19.22 6.94
N SER A 135 6.42 19.27 8.16
CA SER A 135 6.76 20.32 9.14
C SER A 135 8.16 20.20 9.72
N SER A 136 8.72 18.99 9.81
CA SER A 136 10.13 18.77 10.20
C SER A 136 11.12 19.09 9.09
N GLY A 137 10.69 19.21 7.83
CA GLY A 137 11.57 19.43 6.68
C GLY A 137 12.27 18.16 6.16
N ASP A 138 12.00 17.01 6.77
CA ASP A 138 12.52 15.71 6.31
C ASP A 138 11.85 15.24 5.02
N LEU A 139 10.58 15.61 4.81
CA LEU A 139 9.85 15.45 3.55
C LEU A 139 9.85 16.76 2.76
N LEU A 140 10.31 16.68 1.53
CA LEU A 140 10.32 17.78 0.57
C LEU A 140 9.10 17.65 -0.34
N PHE A 141 8.09 18.48 -0.08
CA PHE A 141 6.94 18.60 -0.96
C PHE A 141 7.24 19.59 -2.09
N PHE A 142 6.97 19.18 -3.32
CA PHE A 142 7.13 20.03 -4.49
C PHE A 142 5.76 20.41 -5.04
N PRO A 143 5.33 21.68 -4.86
CA PRO A 143 4.10 22.18 -5.45
C PRO A 143 4.08 21.91 -6.97
N SER A 144 2.94 21.43 -7.45
CA SER A 144 2.76 21.08 -8.85
C SER A 144 1.34 21.42 -9.29
N THR A 145 1.19 21.70 -10.57
CA THR A 145 -0.11 21.97 -11.21
C THR A 145 -0.46 20.80 -12.13
N VAL A 146 -1.74 20.43 -12.17
CA VAL A 146 -2.24 19.38 -13.07
C VAL A 146 -2.92 20.05 -14.26
N HIS A 147 -2.48 19.67 -15.46
CA HIS A 147 -3.10 20.09 -16.72
C HIS A 147 -3.79 18.88 -17.35
N LYS A 148 -5.10 18.99 -17.54
CA LYS A 148 -5.88 17.95 -18.21
C LYS A 148 -5.67 18.04 -19.73
N HIS A 149 -5.48 16.89 -20.37
CA HIS A 149 -5.32 16.78 -21.81
C HIS A 149 -6.13 15.59 -22.31
N VAL A 150 -7.10 15.83 -23.19
CA VAL A 150 -7.96 14.77 -23.73
C VAL A 150 -7.38 14.28 -25.06
N GLU A 151 -7.13 12.98 -25.16
CA GLU A 151 -6.68 12.31 -26.37
C GLU A 151 -7.37 10.95 -26.50
N SER A 152 -7.99 10.68 -27.65
CA SER A 152 -8.78 9.45 -27.91
C SER A 152 -9.80 9.12 -26.81
N ASP A 153 -10.57 10.12 -26.38
CA ASP A 153 -11.58 10.04 -25.31
C ASP A 153 -11.04 9.63 -23.93
N ILE A 154 -9.72 9.75 -23.72
CA ILE A 154 -9.06 9.54 -22.42
C ILE A 154 -8.59 10.89 -21.90
N GLU A 155 -8.99 11.25 -20.68
CA GLU A 155 -8.51 12.45 -20.00
C GLU A 155 -7.19 12.15 -19.28
N PHE A 156 -6.07 12.54 -19.89
CA PHE A 156 -4.75 12.45 -19.28
C PHE A 156 -4.48 13.61 -18.33
N GLU A 157 -3.71 13.34 -17.28
CA GLU A 157 -3.22 14.33 -16.34
C GLU A 157 -1.73 14.58 -16.57
N ILE A 158 -1.37 15.77 -17.04
CA ILE A 158 0.03 16.18 -17.18
C ILE A 158 0.36 17.10 -16.01
N ARG A 159 1.13 16.57 -15.06
CA ARG A 159 1.56 17.29 -13.86
C ARG A 159 2.85 18.04 -14.14
N LEU A 160 2.81 19.36 -13.97
CA LEU A 160 3.95 20.24 -14.10
C LEU A 160 4.57 20.50 -12.72
N CYS A 161 5.86 20.18 -12.58
CA CYS A 161 6.62 20.40 -11.35
C CYS A 161 8.01 20.99 -11.65
N PRO A 162 8.13 22.33 -11.72
CA PRO A 162 9.40 22.99 -12.09
C PRO A 162 10.53 22.74 -11.11
N ALA A 163 10.21 22.51 -9.83
CA ALA A 163 11.20 22.29 -8.78
C ALA A 163 12.05 21.02 -8.99
N LEU A 164 11.58 20.05 -9.79
CA LEU A 164 12.32 18.83 -10.09
C LEU A 164 13.55 19.06 -10.97
N GLN A 165 13.67 20.21 -11.64
CA GLN A 165 14.89 20.57 -12.38
C GLN A 165 16.12 20.66 -11.48
N LYS A 166 15.91 20.97 -10.19
CA LYS A 166 16.98 21.11 -9.18
C LYS A 166 17.34 19.79 -8.51
N LYS A 167 16.68 18.68 -8.84
CA LYS A 167 16.95 17.37 -8.24
C LYS A 167 18.27 16.79 -8.82
N PRO A 168 19.18 16.24 -7.99
CA PRO A 168 20.35 15.54 -8.51
C PRO A 168 19.91 14.38 -9.42
N LYS A 169 20.46 14.33 -10.63
CA LYS A 169 20.23 13.22 -11.56
C LYS A 169 21.00 12.01 -11.06
N LEU A 170 20.29 11.03 -10.50
CA LEU A 170 20.86 9.71 -10.24
C LEU A 170 20.88 8.93 -11.57
N PRO A 171 21.96 8.22 -11.91
CA PRO A 171 21.99 7.37 -13.09
C PRO A 171 20.95 6.24 -12.97
N THR A 172 20.37 5.85 -14.11
CA THR A 172 19.44 4.70 -14.16
C THR A 172 20.16 3.46 -13.61
N PRO A 173 19.58 2.75 -12.64
CA PRO A 173 20.17 1.54 -12.09
C PRO A 173 20.36 0.47 -13.18
N HIS A 174 21.55 -0.12 -13.28
CA HIS A 174 21.83 -1.29 -14.14
C HIS A 174 21.71 -2.60 -13.34
N PHE A 175 20.90 -3.56 -13.80
CA PHE A 175 20.54 -4.79 -13.07
C PHE A 175 21.26 -6.08 -13.53
N GLU A 176 22.41 -6.01 -14.22
CA GLU A 176 23.14 -7.20 -14.72
C GLU A 176 23.83 -8.05 -13.63
N PRO A 177 23.82 -9.40 -13.73
CA PRO A 177 24.46 -10.31 -12.78
C PRO A 177 25.88 -10.77 -13.21
N SER A 178 26.84 -9.87 -13.41
CA SER A 178 28.19 -10.27 -13.89
C SER A 178 29.36 -9.38 -13.46
N VAL A 179 29.78 -9.45 -12.17
CA VAL A 179 31.19 -9.56 -11.73
C VAL A 179 31.19 -10.16 -10.31
N PRO A 180 32.06 -11.14 -9.95
CA PRO A 180 32.26 -11.49 -8.54
C PRO A 180 32.62 -10.22 -7.76
N ALA A 181 31.98 -10.05 -6.61
CA ALA A 181 32.12 -8.91 -5.73
C ALA A 181 33.60 -8.67 -5.37
N GLY A 182 34.25 -7.85 -6.18
CA GLY A 182 35.52 -7.20 -5.85
C GLY A 182 35.24 -6.15 -4.79
N ASP A 183 35.68 -6.49 -3.58
CA ASP A 183 35.74 -5.68 -2.37
C ASP A 183 34.41 -5.22 -1.73
N GLY A 184 34.07 -5.86 -0.60
CA GLY A 184 32.86 -5.66 0.19
C GLY A 184 32.87 -4.36 1.02
N GLY A 185 33.29 -3.25 0.43
CA GLY A 185 33.26 -1.92 1.03
C GLY A 185 32.21 -1.03 0.36
N ASN A 186 31.29 -0.48 1.16
CA ASN A 186 30.49 0.73 0.88
C ASN A 186 29.09 0.65 0.23
N ARG A 187 28.62 -0.43 -0.42
CA ARG A 187 27.24 -0.40 -1.01
C ARG A 187 26.10 -0.31 0.01
N LYS A 188 26.28 -0.78 1.24
CA LYS A 188 25.28 -0.64 2.32
C LYS A 188 25.12 0.80 2.83
N LYS A 189 26.05 1.72 2.57
CA LYS A 189 25.99 3.09 3.10
C LYS A 189 25.12 4.05 2.29
N ASP A 190 24.76 3.71 1.05
CA ASP A 190 24.07 4.62 0.13
C ASP A 190 22.63 4.17 -0.24
N ASP A 191 22.11 3.07 0.32
CA ASP A 191 20.72 2.66 0.11
C ASP A 191 19.75 3.51 0.96
N PRO A 192 18.92 4.39 0.36
CA PRO A 192 18.00 5.24 1.11
C PRO A 192 16.88 4.46 1.82
N PHE A 193 16.72 3.17 1.51
CA PHE A 193 15.72 2.28 2.11
C PHE A 193 16.31 1.30 3.12
N ALA A 194 17.62 1.38 3.41
CA ALA A 194 18.24 0.62 4.48
C ALA A 194 18.16 1.38 5.82
N PRO A 195 18.12 0.69 6.97
CA PRO A 195 18.20 1.33 8.28
C PRO A 195 19.60 1.94 8.51
N PRO A 196 19.73 3.02 9.32
CA PRO A 196 18.67 3.66 10.10
C PRO A 196 17.72 4.52 9.26
N TYR A 197 16.41 4.33 9.47
CA TYR A 197 15.39 5.12 8.79
C TYR A 197 15.29 6.53 9.36
N ILE A 198 14.96 7.50 8.50
CA ILE A 198 14.60 8.85 8.96
C ILE A 198 13.29 8.76 9.75
N PRO A 199 13.26 9.08 11.05
CA PRO A 199 12.10 8.83 11.91
C PRO A 199 10.82 9.49 11.41
N ALA A 200 10.92 10.67 10.79
CA ALA A 200 9.77 11.39 10.25
C ALA A 200 9.20 10.75 8.97
N LEU A 201 10.02 10.06 8.17
CA LEU A 201 9.58 9.36 6.96
C LEU A 201 9.08 7.94 7.24
N PHE A 202 9.42 7.37 8.40
CA PHE A 202 9.00 6.04 8.80
C PHE A 202 7.53 6.02 9.25
N VAL A 203 6.70 5.23 8.56
CA VAL A 203 5.27 5.09 8.90
C VAL A 203 5.01 3.87 9.77
N GLY A 204 5.66 2.74 9.44
CA GLY A 204 5.53 1.48 10.16
C GLY A 204 6.24 0.34 9.47
N GLU A 205 6.14 -0.85 10.06
CA GLU A 205 6.65 -2.10 9.51
C GLU A 205 5.50 -3.09 9.36
N LEU A 206 5.64 -3.99 8.39
CA LEU A 206 4.74 -5.11 8.17
C LEU A 206 5.57 -6.38 8.13
N ARG A 207 4.97 -7.48 8.55
CA ARG A 207 5.58 -8.80 8.45
C ARG A 207 4.56 -9.74 7.84
N ASP A 208 5.06 -10.58 6.95
CA ASP A 208 4.34 -11.71 6.44
C ASP A 208 4.49 -12.89 7.42
N ASP A 209 3.39 -13.32 8.03
CA ASP A 209 3.43 -14.37 9.05
C ASP A 209 3.68 -15.77 8.45
N GLU A 210 3.44 -15.97 7.15
CA GLU A 210 3.59 -17.27 6.48
C GLU A 210 5.00 -17.44 5.91
N GLU A 211 5.48 -16.47 5.12
CA GLU A 211 6.81 -16.54 4.48
C GLU A 211 7.92 -15.91 5.34
N GLY A 212 7.55 -15.12 6.35
CA GLY A 212 8.49 -14.43 7.23
C GLY A 212 9.08 -13.15 6.64
N ASP A 213 8.67 -12.77 5.42
CA ASP A 213 9.14 -11.55 4.75
C ASP A 213 8.75 -10.29 5.53
N GLU A 214 9.72 -9.39 5.70
CA GLU A 214 9.52 -8.14 6.43
C GLU A 214 9.58 -6.94 5.49
N TYR A 215 8.72 -5.97 5.78
CA TYR A 215 8.58 -4.75 5.01
C TYR A 215 8.62 -3.51 5.90
N VAL A 216 9.04 -2.41 5.31
CA VAL A 216 8.95 -1.08 5.89
C VAL A 216 8.09 -0.18 4.99
N VAL A 217 7.23 0.60 5.63
CA VAL A 217 6.41 1.61 4.96
C VAL A 217 7.06 2.98 5.18
N LEU A 218 7.49 3.62 4.09
CA LEU A 218 8.20 4.89 4.11
C LEU A 218 7.45 5.96 3.31
N LEU A 219 7.39 7.18 3.81
CA LEU A 219 6.96 8.32 3.01
C LEU A 219 8.00 8.63 1.94
N ASN A 220 7.54 9.00 0.74
CA ASN A 220 8.46 9.46 -0.29
C ASN A 220 9.07 10.82 0.13
N LYS A 221 10.39 10.83 0.34
CA LYS A 221 11.14 12.04 0.70
C LYS A 221 10.95 13.19 -0.30
N TYR A 222 10.81 12.88 -1.59
CA TYR A 222 10.66 13.86 -2.67
C TYR A 222 9.24 13.78 -3.22
N SER A 223 8.27 14.24 -2.43
CA SER A 223 6.85 14.05 -2.71
C SER A 223 6.33 15.13 -3.66
N VAL A 224 5.84 14.70 -4.82
CA VAL A 224 5.11 15.58 -5.76
C VAL A 224 3.61 15.50 -5.52
N VAL A 225 3.11 14.29 -5.21
CA VAL A 225 1.74 14.04 -4.78
C VAL A 225 1.74 13.92 -3.26
N PRO A 226 0.87 14.63 -2.51
CA PRO A 226 0.79 14.49 -1.06
C PRO A 226 0.52 13.06 -0.62
N SER A 227 1.04 12.64 0.54
CA SER A 227 0.84 11.28 1.08
C SER A 227 1.29 10.13 0.15
N HIS A 228 2.18 10.38 -0.83
CA HIS A 228 2.84 9.32 -1.58
C HIS A 228 3.77 8.53 -0.64
N PHE A 229 3.55 7.23 -0.54
CA PHE A 229 4.36 6.33 0.27
C PHE A 229 4.82 5.09 -0.51
N LEU A 230 5.76 4.37 0.10
CA LEU A 230 6.48 3.24 -0.45
C LEU A 230 6.31 2.05 0.51
N LEU A 231 6.06 0.87 -0.03
CA LEU A 231 6.27 -0.41 0.65
C LEU A 231 7.59 -0.98 0.16
N VAL A 232 8.57 -1.09 1.05
CA VAL A 232 9.93 -1.54 0.73
C VAL A 232 10.21 -2.84 1.49
N THR A 233 10.86 -3.80 0.84
CA THR A 233 11.39 -4.97 1.54
C THR A 233 12.43 -4.53 2.57
N LYS A 234 12.51 -5.17 3.76
CA LYS A 234 13.60 -4.86 4.71
C LYS A 234 14.91 -5.52 4.30
N GLU A 235 14.82 -6.73 3.76
CA GLU A 235 15.94 -7.36 3.07
C GLU A 235 16.14 -6.72 1.71
N LEU A 236 17.40 -6.47 1.34
CA LEU A 236 17.76 -5.93 0.03
C LEU A 236 17.42 -6.95 -1.08
N LYS A 237 16.24 -6.82 -1.67
CA LYS A 237 15.83 -7.55 -2.88
C LYS A 237 15.97 -6.66 -4.12
N SER A 238 16.24 -7.25 -5.28
CA SER A 238 16.40 -6.50 -6.54
C SER A 238 15.07 -5.98 -7.07
N GLN A 239 15.03 -4.72 -7.51
CA GLN A 239 13.91 -4.10 -8.22
C GLN A 239 13.65 -4.73 -9.61
N ALA A 240 14.58 -5.54 -10.13
CA ALA A 240 14.37 -6.36 -11.33
C ALA A 240 13.74 -7.73 -11.03
N SER A 241 13.52 -8.07 -9.75
CA SER A 241 12.78 -9.29 -9.38
C SER A 241 11.27 -9.07 -9.55
N PRO A 242 10.51 -10.13 -9.93
CA PRO A 242 9.06 -10.05 -10.01
C PRO A 242 8.44 -9.82 -8.64
N LEU A 243 7.20 -9.32 -8.60
CA LEU A 243 6.44 -9.29 -7.35
C LEU A 243 6.15 -10.73 -6.93
N PHE A 244 6.50 -11.06 -5.70
CA PHE A 244 6.19 -12.35 -5.10
C PHE A 244 4.76 -12.35 -4.54
N PRO A 245 4.18 -13.53 -4.26
CA PRO A 245 2.84 -13.63 -3.68
C PRO A 245 2.64 -12.74 -2.44
N CYS A 246 3.59 -12.76 -1.50
CA CYS A 246 3.59 -11.89 -0.33
C CYS A 246 3.55 -10.39 -0.69
N ASP A 247 4.34 -9.95 -1.67
CA ASP A 247 4.35 -8.54 -2.11
C ASP A 247 2.98 -8.11 -2.63
N LEU A 248 2.32 -8.98 -3.42
CA LEU A 248 0.99 -8.73 -3.98
C LEU A 248 -0.05 -8.64 -2.87
N VAL A 249 -0.03 -9.59 -1.92
CA VAL A 249 -0.94 -9.63 -0.77
C VAL A 249 -0.77 -8.38 0.09
N GLN A 250 0.45 -8.05 0.51
CA GLN A 250 0.70 -6.88 1.35
C GLN A 250 0.30 -5.58 0.66
N THR A 251 0.59 -5.48 -0.64
CA THR A 251 0.18 -4.32 -1.45
C THR A 251 -1.35 -4.18 -1.47
N TYR A 252 -2.07 -5.27 -1.76
CA TYR A 252 -3.52 -5.24 -1.83
C TYR A 252 -4.19 -4.99 -0.47
N LEU A 253 -3.66 -5.57 0.61
CA LEU A 253 -4.13 -5.30 1.97
C LEU A 253 -3.97 -3.84 2.38
N LEU A 254 -2.89 -3.16 1.96
CA LEU A 254 -2.71 -1.73 2.18
C LEU A 254 -3.74 -0.89 1.41
N LEU A 255 -4.08 -1.26 0.16
CA LEU A 255 -5.15 -0.62 -0.59
C LEU A 255 -6.51 -0.78 0.09
N LEU A 256 -6.82 -1.99 0.60
CA LEU A 256 -8.04 -2.24 1.37
C LEU A 256 -8.08 -1.44 2.68
N ALA A 257 -6.95 -1.37 3.39
CA ALA A 257 -6.83 -0.61 4.63
C ALA A 257 -7.03 0.90 4.39
N ALA A 258 -6.47 1.42 3.30
CA ALA A 258 -6.68 2.81 2.89
C ALA A 258 -8.17 3.08 2.58
N ARG A 259 -8.82 2.21 1.79
CA ARG A 259 -10.26 2.33 1.48
C ARG A 259 -11.10 2.33 2.76
N LYS A 260 -10.79 1.45 3.71
CA LYS A 260 -11.47 1.42 5.02
C LYS A 260 -11.23 2.70 5.84
N ALA A 261 -10.08 3.35 5.67
CA ALA A 261 -9.76 4.63 6.29
C ALA A 261 -10.39 5.84 5.56
N GLY A 262 -11.23 5.61 4.54
CA GLY A 262 -11.84 6.68 3.75
C GLY A 262 -10.89 7.35 2.75
N GLN A 263 -9.77 6.68 2.42
CA GLN A 263 -8.81 7.16 1.43
C GLN A 263 -8.75 6.20 0.24
N SER A 264 -8.56 6.74 -0.95
CA SER A 264 -8.44 5.94 -2.16
C SER A 264 -7.02 6.01 -2.68
N PHE A 265 -6.45 4.86 -3.00
CA PHE A 265 -5.09 4.72 -3.50
C PHE A 265 -5.07 3.68 -4.63
N PHE A 266 -4.06 3.76 -5.48
CA PHE A 266 -3.58 2.64 -6.27
C PHE A 266 -2.08 2.44 -6.02
N ALA A 267 -1.61 1.25 -6.33
CA ALA A 267 -0.21 0.90 -6.21
C ALA A 267 0.44 0.72 -7.59
N PHE A 268 1.74 0.96 -7.70
CA PHE A 268 2.50 0.66 -8.90
C PHE A 268 3.91 0.15 -8.59
N TYR A 269 4.45 -0.65 -9.52
CA TYR A 269 5.78 -1.22 -9.46
C TYR A 269 6.49 -1.04 -10.80
N ASN A 270 7.77 -0.61 -10.75
CA ASN A 270 8.62 -0.44 -11.93
C ASN A 270 9.67 -1.55 -11.91
N CYS A 271 9.54 -2.58 -12.76
CA CYS A 271 10.41 -3.75 -12.77
C CYS A 271 11.43 -3.69 -13.91
N GLY A 272 12.73 -3.74 -13.58
CA GLY A 272 13.83 -3.80 -14.54
C GLY A 272 14.31 -2.44 -15.07
N ASP A 273 15.43 -2.44 -15.81
CA ASP A 273 16.19 -1.22 -16.18
C ASP A 273 15.35 -0.22 -16.99
N ARG A 274 14.47 -0.72 -17.87
CA ARG A 274 13.71 0.12 -18.81
C ARG A 274 12.36 0.60 -18.26
N SER A 275 12.05 0.30 -17.00
CA SER A 275 10.72 0.55 -16.41
C SER A 275 10.52 1.96 -15.84
N GLY A 276 11.59 2.76 -15.79
CA GLY A 276 11.61 4.04 -15.06
C GLY A 276 11.83 3.88 -13.55
N ALA A 277 12.41 2.76 -13.12
CA ALA A 277 12.84 2.56 -11.73
C ALA A 277 14.05 3.45 -11.41
N SER A 278 14.06 4.07 -10.22
CA SER A 278 15.13 4.99 -9.79
C SER A 278 15.97 4.46 -8.63
N GLN A 279 15.63 3.30 -8.07
CA GLN A 279 16.29 2.66 -6.94
C GLN A 279 16.41 1.15 -7.21
N HIS A 280 17.52 0.55 -6.77
CA HIS A 280 17.77 -0.87 -6.97
C HIS A 280 17.02 -1.77 -5.97
N HIS A 281 16.71 -1.24 -4.80
CA HIS A 281 16.04 -1.98 -3.74
C HIS A 281 14.54 -2.06 -4.03
N LYS A 282 14.01 -3.29 -4.04
CA LYS A 282 12.60 -3.64 -4.27
C LYS A 282 11.62 -2.80 -3.45
N HIS A 283 10.79 -2.03 -4.14
CA HIS A 283 9.75 -1.20 -3.53
C HIS A 283 8.53 -1.05 -4.44
N VAL A 284 7.34 -1.06 -3.82
CA VAL A 284 6.03 -0.75 -4.43
C VAL A 284 5.60 0.64 -3.98
N GLN A 285 5.06 1.45 -4.89
CA GLN A 285 4.71 2.85 -4.64
C GLN A 285 3.19 3.03 -4.62
N PHE A 286 2.69 3.92 -3.75
CA PHE A 286 1.27 4.15 -3.56
C PHE A 286 0.93 5.62 -3.76
N ILE A 287 -0.05 5.90 -4.62
CA ILE A 287 -0.50 7.25 -4.96
C ILE A 287 -1.97 7.40 -4.60
N PRO A 288 -2.34 8.47 -3.88
CA PRO A 288 -3.74 8.73 -3.59
C PRO A 288 -4.48 9.16 -4.84
N THR A 289 -5.79 8.88 -4.87
CA THR A 289 -6.71 9.32 -5.91
C THR A 289 -7.77 10.21 -5.29
N GLU A 290 -8.08 11.34 -5.94
CA GLU A 290 -8.91 12.39 -5.34
C GLU A 290 -10.39 11.98 -5.20
N ASN A 291 -10.93 11.22 -6.17
CA ASN A 291 -12.36 10.89 -6.24
C ASN A 291 -12.68 9.39 -6.06
N GLY A 292 -11.70 8.57 -5.71
CA GLY A 292 -11.90 7.11 -5.63
C GLY A 292 -12.07 6.39 -6.96
N ASP A 293 -12.12 7.11 -8.07
CA ASP A 293 -12.24 6.58 -9.44
C ASP A 293 -10.98 5.89 -9.97
N GLY A 294 -9.93 5.80 -9.16
CA GLY A 294 -8.63 5.33 -9.62
C GLY A 294 -7.93 6.35 -10.54
N PRO A 295 -6.83 5.97 -11.18
CA PRO A 295 -6.20 6.77 -12.21
C PRO A 295 -7.02 6.81 -13.53
N PRO A 296 -6.75 7.74 -14.47
CA PRO A 296 -7.49 7.84 -15.73
C PRO A 296 -7.66 6.52 -16.50
N ILE A 297 -6.64 5.66 -16.51
CA ILE A 297 -6.71 4.37 -17.21
C ILE A 297 -7.70 3.39 -16.58
N GLU A 298 -8.01 3.54 -15.30
CA GLU A 298 -8.95 2.69 -14.55
C GLU A 298 -10.37 2.88 -15.08
N THR A 299 -10.77 4.12 -15.37
CA THR A 299 -12.07 4.44 -15.97
C THR A 299 -12.23 3.75 -17.32
N LEU A 300 -11.15 3.71 -18.10
CA LEU A 300 -11.16 3.00 -19.37
C LEU A 300 -11.28 1.48 -19.18
N ALA A 301 -10.51 0.89 -18.26
CA ALA A 301 -10.59 -0.54 -17.95
C ALA A 301 -11.99 -0.96 -17.48
N ARG A 302 -12.62 -0.16 -16.58
CA ARG A 302 -13.99 -0.37 -16.10
C ARG A 302 -15.03 -0.38 -17.22
N SER A 303 -14.87 0.45 -18.25
CA SER A 303 -15.84 0.54 -19.35
C SER A 303 -15.80 -0.64 -20.34
N LYS A 304 -14.71 -1.44 -20.33
CA LYS A 304 -14.56 -2.58 -21.22
C LYS A 304 -15.52 -3.71 -20.83
N ARG A 305 -16.40 -4.12 -21.75
CA ARG A 305 -17.25 -5.30 -21.60
C ARG A 305 -16.44 -6.56 -21.91
N LEU A 306 -16.50 -7.53 -21.01
CA LEU A 306 -15.81 -8.82 -21.11
C LEU A 306 -16.86 -9.93 -21.17
N GLU A 307 -16.54 -11.00 -21.89
CA GLU A 307 -17.34 -12.24 -21.85
C GLU A 307 -17.22 -12.94 -20.50
N SER A 308 -16.03 -12.84 -19.89
CA SER A 308 -15.73 -13.42 -18.58
C SER A 308 -14.70 -12.57 -17.85
N ASP A 309 -14.93 -12.35 -16.56
CA ASP A 309 -14.11 -11.47 -15.71
C ASP A 309 -12.79 -12.13 -15.26
N ASP A 310 -12.67 -13.45 -15.42
CA ASP A 310 -11.47 -14.23 -15.09
C ASP A 310 -10.39 -14.18 -16.18
N LYS A 311 -10.72 -13.71 -17.39
CA LYS A 311 -9.80 -13.65 -18.52
C LYS A 311 -9.00 -12.34 -18.55
N ALA A 312 -7.75 -12.44 -18.96
CA ALA A 312 -6.95 -11.28 -19.32
C ALA A 312 -7.49 -10.64 -20.62
N PHE A 313 -7.39 -9.32 -20.72
CA PHE A 313 -7.80 -8.53 -21.87
C PHE A 313 -6.84 -7.36 -22.13
N SER A 314 -7.00 -6.73 -23.28
CA SER A 314 -6.25 -5.52 -23.67
C SER A 314 -7.21 -4.41 -24.10
N LEU A 315 -6.81 -3.17 -23.82
CA LEU A 315 -7.45 -1.96 -24.30
C LEU A 315 -6.88 -1.65 -25.69
N THR A 316 -7.61 -2.08 -26.72
CA THR A 316 -7.20 -2.00 -28.13
C THR A 316 -7.10 -0.57 -28.66
N GLN A 317 -7.71 0.41 -27.99
CA GLN A 317 -7.58 1.83 -28.32
C GLN A 317 -6.22 2.43 -27.92
N LEU A 318 -5.43 1.73 -27.09
CA LEU A 318 -4.10 2.18 -26.71
C LEU A 318 -3.07 1.66 -27.72
N PRO A 319 -2.15 2.51 -28.23
CA PRO A 319 -1.18 2.14 -29.26
C PRO A 319 0.05 1.38 -28.71
N TYR A 320 -0.08 0.79 -27.53
CA TYR A 320 0.95 0.01 -26.86
C TYR A 320 0.34 -1.25 -26.24
N ALA A 321 1.15 -2.28 -26.06
CA ALA A 321 0.76 -3.50 -25.39
C ALA A 321 0.39 -3.20 -23.93
N ASN A 322 -0.78 -3.66 -23.52
CA ASN A 322 -1.29 -3.54 -22.17
C ASN A 322 -2.07 -4.81 -21.85
N HIS A 323 -1.73 -5.44 -20.73
CA HIS A 323 -2.29 -6.70 -20.30
C HIS A 323 -3.01 -6.48 -18.97
N ILE A 324 -4.32 -6.69 -18.95
CA ILE A 324 -5.17 -6.33 -17.83
C ILE A 324 -6.02 -7.53 -17.44
N ARG A 325 -6.23 -7.74 -16.15
CA ARG A 325 -7.23 -8.67 -15.64
C ARG A 325 -8.00 -8.02 -14.48
N ARG A 326 -9.30 -8.28 -14.41
CA ARG A 326 -10.13 -7.85 -13.29
C ARG A 326 -9.74 -8.61 -12.03
N VAL A 327 -9.60 -7.88 -10.94
CA VAL A 327 -9.39 -8.43 -9.61
C VAL A 327 -10.76 -8.50 -8.93
N PRO A 328 -11.19 -9.67 -8.43
CA PRO A 328 -12.44 -9.79 -7.69
C PRO A 328 -12.48 -8.85 -6.47
N SER A 329 -13.68 -8.41 -6.10
CA SER A 329 -13.84 -7.55 -4.93
C SER A 329 -13.54 -8.34 -3.65
N PHE A 330 -12.49 -7.94 -2.94
CA PHE A 330 -12.12 -8.50 -1.65
C PHE A 330 -12.39 -7.51 -0.51
N THR A 331 -12.46 -8.04 0.71
CA THR A 331 -12.58 -7.28 1.95
C THR A 331 -11.43 -7.65 2.89
N LEU A 332 -11.23 -6.87 3.95
CA LEU A 332 -10.23 -7.21 4.97
C LEU A 332 -10.56 -8.49 5.76
N SER A 333 -11.76 -9.06 5.58
CA SER A 333 -12.14 -10.35 6.16
C SER A 333 -12.00 -11.51 5.18
N THR A 334 -11.62 -11.25 3.92
CA THR A 334 -11.33 -12.30 2.94
C THR A 334 -10.18 -13.18 3.46
N ASN A 335 -10.30 -14.48 3.25
CA ASN A 335 -9.21 -15.41 3.58
C ASN A 335 -7.95 -15.04 2.79
N ARG A 336 -6.84 -14.90 3.50
CA ARG A 336 -5.53 -14.59 2.95
C ARG A 336 -5.11 -15.57 1.84
N SER A 337 -5.34 -16.87 1.99
CA SER A 337 -4.95 -17.87 0.99
C SER A 337 -5.66 -17.66 -0.34
N THR A 338 -6.97 -17.34 -0.30
CA THR A 338 -7.76 -17.03 -1.49
C THR A 338 -7.31 -15.75 -2.17
N LEU A 339 -6.96 -14.72 -1.38
CA LEU A 339 -6.42 -13.47 -1.87
C LEU A 339 -5.08 -13.69 -2.59
N GLU A 340 -4.17 -14.41 -1.94
CA GLU A 340 -2.85 -14.75 -2.48
C GLU A 340 -2.94 -15.56 -3.75
N GLU A 341 -3.74 -16.62 -3.76
CA GLU A 341 -3.94 -17.47 -4.93
C GLU A 341 -4.47 -16.65 -6.12
N THR A 342 -5.50 -15.83 -5.90
CA THR A 342 -6.11 -15.03 -6.96
C THR A 342 -5.14 -13.99 -7.52
N LEU A 343 -4.44 -13.26 -6.65
CA LEU A 343 -3.48 -12.23 -7.07
C LEU A 343 -2.28 -12.84 -7.78
N SER A 344 -1.77 -13.96 -7.28
CA SER A 344 -0.62 -14.66 -7.88
C SER A 344 -0.96 -15.24 -9.24
N GLN A 345 -2.11 -15.91 -9.38
CA GLN A 345 -2.60 -16.39 -10.67
C GLN A 345 -2.82 -15.24 -11.66
N THR A 346 -3.34 -14.11 -11.18
CA THR A 346 -3.54 -12.91 -12.00
C THR A 346 -2.21 -12.36 -12.49
N PHE A 347 -1.25 -12.19 -11.59
CA PHE A 347 0.07 -11.67 -11.92
C PHE A 347 0.81 -12.57 -12.90
N MET A 348 0.85 -13.89 -12.65
CA MET A 348 1.52 -14.85 -13.53
C MET A 348 0.92 -14.87 -14.94
N MET A 349 -0.41 -14.89 -15.05
CA MET A 349 -1.10 -14.84 -16.34
C MET A 349 -0.72 -13.60 -17.15
N LEU A 350 -0.66 -12.44 -16.51
CA LEU A 350 -0.32 -11.18 -17.17
C LEU A 350 1.19 -11.10 -17.48
N LEU A 351 2.04 -11.70 -16.64
CA LEU A 351 3.49 -11.76 -16.86
C LEU A 351 3.83 -12.65 -18.06
N ASP A 352 3.12 -13.76 -18.23
CA ASP A 352 3.26 -14.61 -19.43
C ASP A 352 2.91 -13.83 -20.72
N LEU A 353 1.89 -12.97 -20.66
CA LEU A 353 1.53 -12.09 -21.78
C LEU A 353 2.60 -11.02 -22.05
N VAL A 354 3.23 -10.47 -21.00
CA VAL A 354 4.39 -9.57 -21.12
C VAL A 354 5.55 -10.28 -21.83
N ILE A 355 5.91 -11.48 -21.38
CA ILE A 355 6.98 -12.29 -21.97
C ILE A 355 6.65 -12.61 -23.43
N SER A 356 5.41 -13.00 -23.70
CA SER A 356 4.91 -13.24 -25.06
C SER A 356 5.02 -11.99 -25.95
N THR A 357 4.66 -10.80 -25.45
CA THR A 357 4.84 -9.55 -26.21
C THR A 357 6.29 -9.27 -26.53
N VAL A 358 7.18 -9.44 -25.54
CA VAL A 358 8.62 -9.24 -25.70
C VAL A 358 9.20 -10.20 -26.75
N ARG A 359 8.78 -11.47 -26.76
CA ARG A 359 9.22 -12.46 -27.76
C ARG A 359 8.84 -12.10 -29.20
N HIS A 360 7.84 -11.24 -29.41
CA HIS A 360 7.42 -10.78 -30.73
C HIS A 360 8.12 -9.50 -31.19
N ASP A 361 8.94 -8.86 -30.34
CA ASP A 361 9.75 -7.71 -30.72
C ASP A 361 11.19 -8.18 -31.08
N PRO A 362 11.57 -8.20 -32.37
CA PRO A 362 12.90 -8.62 -32.79
C PRO A 362 14.01 -7.64 -32.36
N THR A 363 13.64 -6.42 -31.94
CA THR A 363 14.59 -5.40 -31.49
C THR A 363 14.82 -5.42 -29.98
N HIS A 364 14.09 -6.28 -29.25
CA HIS A 364 14.27 -6.41 -27.80
C HIS A 364 15.63 -7.04 -27.49
N PRO A 365 16.46 -6.43 -26.64
CA PRO A 365 17.76 -7.00 -26.30
C PRO A 365 17.57 -8.25 -25.43
N PRO A 366 18.50 -9.23 -25.49
CA PRO A 366 18.47 -10.40 -24.64
C PRO A 366 18.45 -10.03 -23.15
N GLY A 367 17.67 -10.75 -22.35
CA GLY A 367 17.61 -10.55 -20.89
C GLY A 367 16.19 -10.59 -20.33
N PRO A 368 16.03 -10.35 -19.01
CA PRO A 368 14.72 -10.28 -18.39
C PRO A 368 13.91 -9.08 -18.94
N PRO A 369 12.60 -9.24 -19.14
CA PRO A 369 11.77 -8.15 -19.61
C PRO A 369 11.65 -7.07 -18.54
N SER A 370 11.62 -5.80 -18.97
CA SER A 370 11.20 -4.69 -18.11
C SER A 370 9.70 -4.46 -18.28
N TYR A 371 9.00 -4.18 -17.19
CA TYR A 371 7.56 -3.93 -17.22
C TYR A 371 7.12 -3.04 -16.05
N ASN A 372 5.96 -2.43 -16.21
CA ASN A 372 5.26 -1.77 -15.11
C ASN A 372 4.09 -2.63 -14.64
N VAL A 373 3.85 -2.61 -13.33
CA VAL A 373 2.63 -3.16 -12.71
C VAL A 373 1.84 -1.98 -12.15
N ILE A 374 0.53 -1.98 -12.37
CA ILE A 374 -0.41 -1.09 -11.71
C ILE A 374 -1.45 -2.00 -11.04
N LEU A 375 -1.71 -1.76 -9.76
CA LEU A 375 -2.68 -2.53 -8.98
C LEU A 375 -3.67 -1.59 -8.33
N THR A 376 -4.94 -1.73 -8.70
CA THR A 376 -6.08 -1.11 -8.02
C THR A 376 -6.85 -2.18 -7.24
N LEU A 377 -7.97 -1.80 -6.63
CA LEU A 377 -8.86 -2.77 -6.00
C LEU A 377 -9.69 -3.56 -7.02
N GLU A 378 -9.76 -3.12 -8.28
CA GLU A 378 -10.60 -3.70 -9.34
C GLU A 378 -9.80 -4.32 -10.49
N HIS A 379 -8.56 -3.89 -10.73
CA HIS A 379 -7.76 -4.33 -11.86
C HIS A 379 -6.27 -4.48 -11.50
N MET A 380 -5.61 -5.42 -12.18
CA MET A 380 -4.16 -5.49 -12.27
C MET A 380 -3.75 -5.27 -13.73
N HIS A 381 -2.82 -4.35 -13.96
CA HIS A 381 -2.28 -4.03 -15.29
C HIS A 381 -0.79 -4.36 -15.31
N LEU A 382 -0.35 -5.07 -16.34
CA LEU A 382 1.06 -5.22 -16.69
C LEU A 382 1.33 -4.61 -18.06
N ILE A 383 2.35 -3.74 -18.12
CA ILE A 383 2.75 -3.03 -19.33
C ILE A 383 4.22 -3.35 -19.64
N PRO A 384 4.51 -4.05 -20.76
CA PRO A 384 5.88 -4.29 -21.17
C PRO A 384 6.57 -3.01 -21.65
N ARG A 385 7.85 -2.83 -21.28
CA ARG A 385 8.60 -1.59 -21.47
C ARG A 385 9.81 -1.75 -22.39
N LYS A 386 9.98 -0.76 -23.28
CA LYS A 386 11.08 -0.69 -24.26
C LYS A 386 12.20 0.25 -23.84
N CYS A 387 11.89 1.37 -23.22
CA CYS A 387 12.85 2.30 -22.63
C CYS A 387 12.15 3.13 -21.56
N ASP A 388 12.93 3.77 -20.68
CA ASP A 388 12.45 4.61 -19.58
C ASP A 388 12.29 6.08 -19.96
N GLU A 389 12.92 6.54 -21.05
CA GLU A 389 12.87 7.93 -21.51
C GLU A 389 12.35 8.04 -22.96
N HIS A 390 11.56 9.10 -23.23
CA HIS A 390 11.22 9.55 -24.58
C HIS A 390 11.92 10.87 -24.89
N VAL A 391 12.45 11.02 -26.11
CA VAL A 391 13.02 12.29 -26.56
C VAL A 391 11.94 13.09 -27.27
N LEU A 392 11.52 14.21 -26.67
CA LEU A 392 10.51 15.09 -27.25
C LEU A 392 11.01 15.69 -28.56
N LYS A 393 10.26 15.52 -29.65
CA LYS A 393 10.73 15.87 -31.00
C LYS A 393 11.01 17.36 -31.17
N GLU A 394 10.21 18.21 -30.54
CA GLU A 394 10.31 19.66 -30.68
C GLU A 394 11.47 20.25 -29.86
N THR A 395 11.68 19.74 -28.63
CA THR A 395 12.60 20.36 -27.67
C THR A 395 13.93 19.62 -27.56
N GLY A 396 13.97 18.35 -27.97
CA GLY A 396 15.10 17.45 -27.73
C GLY A 396 15.27 17.04 -26.27
N GLU A 397 14.34 17.42 -25.38
CA GLU A 397 14.40 17.10 -23.96
C GLU A 397 13.97 15.64 -23.72
N ARG A 398 14.56 15.04 -22.69
CA ARG A 398 14.26 13.65 -22.30
C ARG A 398 13.18 13.62 -21.23
N LEU A 399 12.03 13.10 -21.60
CA LEU A 399 10.91 12.87 -20.71
C LEU A 399 11.00 11.46 -20.11
N GLY A 400 11.17 11.38 -18.80
CA GLY A 400 11.15 10.10 -18.07
C GLY A 400 9.73 9.59 -17.89
N VAL A 401 9.50 8.32 -18.21
CA VAL A 401 8.19 7.65 -18.11
C VAL A 401 8.34 6.40 -17.24
N ASN A 402 7.58 6.36 -16.15
CA ASN A 402 7.44 5.18 -15.29
C ASN A 402 5.99 4.66 -15.36
N ALA A 403 5.60 3.76 -14.44
CA ALA A 403 4.23 3.23 -14.39
C ALA A 403 3.14 4.32 -14.37
N LEU A 404 3.39 5.49 -13.75
CA LEU A 404 2.39 6.57 -13.70
C LEU A 404 2.02 7.08 -15.11
N GLY A 405 2.96 7.11 -16.05
CA GLY A 405 2.65 7.48 -17.43
C GLY A 405 1.55 6.58 -18.02
N TYR A 406 1.62 5.27 -17.75
CA TYR A 406 0.63 4.29 -18.19
C TYR A 406 -0.67 4.27 -17.39
N THR A 407 -0.69 4.89 -16.22
CA THR A 407 -1.93 5.19 -15.49
C THR A 407 -2.69 6.39 -16.09
N GLY A 408 -2.05 7.12 -17.00
CA GLY A 408 -2.55 8.36 -17.58
C GLY A 408 -2.06 9.63 -16.87
N MET A 409 -1.05 9.51 -16.00
CA MET A 409 -0.47 10.60 -15.22
C MET A 409 0.98 10.85 -15.58
N LEU A 410 1.25 11.91 -16.35
CA LEU A 410 2.59 12.28 -16.78
C LEU A 410 3.18 13.35 -15.85
N LEU A 411 4.51 13.41 -15.78
CA LEU A 411 5.24 14.38 -14.98
C LEU A 411 6.24 15.13 -15.87
N VAL A 412 6.05 16.43 -15.99
CA VAL A 412 6.93 17.33 -16.75
C VAL A 412 7.60 18.33 -15.82
N LYS A 413 8.81 18.77 -16.18
CA LYS A 413 9.67 19.63 -15.35
C LYS A 413 9.66 21.08 -15.81
N SER A 414 9.01 21.42 -16.92
CA SER A 414 8.95 22.79 -17.44
C SER A 414 7.69 23.02 -18.28
N GLU A 415 7.28 24.28 -18.42
CA GLU A 415 6.24 24.68 -19.38
C GLU A 415 6.58 24.26 -20.81
N ARG A 416 7.88 24.28 -21.14
CA ARG A 416 8.36 23.89 -22.47
C ARG A 416 8.10 22.40 -22.73
N GLU A 417 8.41 21.54 -21.76
CA GLU A 417 8.08 20.11 -21.83
C GLU A 417 6.57 19.89 -21.86
N LEU A 418 5.80 20.62 -21.04
CA LEU A 418 4.34 20.53 -21.01
C LEU A 418 3.72 20.77 -22.38
N GLU A 419 4.09 21.87 -23.03
CA GLU A 419 3.56 22.22 -24.35
C GLU A 419 4.02 21.26 -25.44
N ALA A 420 5.27 20.78 -25.37
CA ALA A 420 5.77 19.76 -26.29
C ALA A 420 5.01 18.43 -26.15
N VAL A 421 4.74 17.98 -24.92
CA VAL A 421 3.94 16.77 -24.65
C VAL A 421 2.53 16.89 -25.22
N LYS A 422 1.85 18.02 -25.00
CA LYS A 422 0.50 18.25 -25.54
C LYS A 422 0.45 18.24 -27.07
N ARG A 423 1.51 18.71 -27.74
CA ARG A 423 1.57 18.75 -29.20
C ARG A 423 1.95 17.41 -29.82
N GLU A 424 2.88 16.68 -29.20
CA GLU A 424 3.30 15.36 -29.69
C GLU A 424 2.25 14.27 -29.42
N GLY A 425 1.44 14.44 -28.38
CA GLY A 425 0.41 13.49 -27.96
C GLY A 425 0.94 12.49 -26.93
N VAL A 426 0.16 12.27 -25.87
CA VAL A 426 0.51 11.36 -24.79
C VAL A 426 0.56 9.91 -25.29
N LEU A 427 -0.41 9.50 -26.12
CA LEU A 427 -0.46 8.14 -26.65
C LEU A 427 0.75 7.82 -27.54
N GLY A 428 1.19 8.79 -28.35
CA GLY A 428 2.39 8.66 -29.17
C GLY A 428 3.65 8.47 -28.33
N ILE A 429 3.80 9.25 -27.26
CA ILE A 429 4.90 9.15 -26.30
C ILE A 429 4.90 7.79 -25.60
N LEU A 430 3.74 7.34 -25.07
CA LEU A 430 3.62 6.06 -24.38
C LEU A 430 3.85 4.87 -25.30
N SER A 431 3.49 4.98 -26.58
CA SER A 431 3.80 3.99 -27.62
C SER A 431 5.30 3.89 -27.87
N ALA A 432 6.02 5.02 -27.92
CA ALA A 432 7.45 5.05 -28.19
C ALA A 432 8.29 4.36 -27.09
N VAL A 433 7.86 4.50 -25.82
CA VAL A 433 8.56 3.91 -24.66
C VAL A 433 8.00 2.55 -24.21
N GLY A 434 6.87 2.14 -24.79
CA GLY A 434 6.25 0.82 -24.63
C GLY A 434 6.61 -0.13 -25.76
N LEU A 435 6.05 -1.35 -25.70
CA LEU A 435 6.07 -2.30 -26.82
C LEU A 435 4.77 -2.24 -27.62
N PRO A 436 4.79 -2.56 -28.92
CA PRO A 436 3.58 -2.57 -29.74
C PRO A 436 2.59 -3.63 -29.27
N ASN A 437 1.30 -3.36 -29.45
CA ASN A 437 0.26 -4.32 -29.14
C ASN A 437 0.32 -5.53 -30.09
N VAL A 438 0.38 -6.74 -29.52
CA VAL A 438 0.39 -8.01 -30.27
C VAL A 438 -0.79 -8.92 -29.89
N HIS A 439 -1.84 -8.37 -29.30
CA HIS A 439 -2.98 -9.11 -28.75
C HIS A 439 -3.62 -10.06 -29.77
N GLU A 440 -3.82 -9.62 -31.02
CA GLU A 440 -4.36 -10.48 -32.08
C GLU A 440 -3.46 -11.67 -32.40
N LYS A 441 -2.13 -11.48 -32.35
CA LYS A 441 -1.16 -12.57 -32.55
C LYS A 441 -1.21 -13.53 -31.37
N GLN A 442 -1.32 -13.03 -30.15
CA GLN A 442 -1.43 -13.84 -28.93
C GLN A 442 -2.70 -14.69 -28.90
N ILE A 443 -3.83 -14.16 -29.36
CA ILE A 443 -5.07 -14.92 -29.51
C ILE A 443 -4.89 -16.02 -30.57
N ARG A 444 -4.28 -15.69 -31.72
CA ARG A 444 -4.03 -16.68 -32.77
C ARG A 444 -3.12 -17.80 -32.30
N THR A 445 -1.96 -17.50 -31.70
CA THR A 445 -1.03 -18.55 -31.21
C THR A 445 -1.72 -19.52 -30.24
N LYS A 446 -2.56 -19.03 -29.32
CA LYS A 446 -3.32 -19.90 -28.42
C LYS A 446 -4.32 -20.81 -29.15
N ALA A 447 -4.96 -20.34 -30.22
CA ALA A 447 -5.87 -21.17 -31.00
C ALA A 447 -5.13 -22.32 -31.73
N TRP A 448 -3.95 -22.03 -32.29
CA TRP A 448 -3.13 -23.04 -32.97
C TRP A 448 -2.55 -24.09 -32.00
N GLU A 449 -2.12 -23.67 -30.81
CA GLU A 449 -1.62 -24.61 -29.78
C GLU A 449 -2.71 -25.57 -29.28
N VAL A 450 -3.98 -25.13 -29.21
CA VAL A 450 -5.12 -25.99 -28.85
C VAL A 450 -5.45 -26.99 -29.97
N ASP A 451 -5.35 -26.58 -31.23
CA ASP A 451 -5.62 -27.44 -32.38
C ASP A 451 -4.56 -28.54 -32.57
N GLU A 452 -3.27 -28.26 -32.35
CA GLU A 452 -2.20 -29.26 -32.46
C GLU A 452 -2.26 -30.34 -31.35
N HIS A 453 -2.69 -29.98 -30.14
CA HIS A 453 -2.84 -30.96 -29.05
C HIS A 453 -4.18 -31.73 -29.10
N GLY A 454 -5.10 -31.34 -29.99
CA GLY A 454 -6.36 -32.06 -30.26
C GLY A 454 -6.22 -33.19 -31.29
N ILE A 455 -5.07 -33.31 -31.97
CA ILE A 455 -4.83 -34.32 -33.01
C ILE A 455 -3.72 -35.29 -32.54
N SER A 456 -3.94 -35.95 -31.39
CA SER A 456 -3.17 -37.15 -31.03
C SER A 456 -3.99 -38.06 -30.12
N CYS A 457 -5.12 -38.54 -30.65
CA CYS A 457 -5.81 -39.72 -30.16
C CYS A 457 -6.79 -40.22 -31.24
N MET A 458 -6.23 -40.86 -32.27
CA MET A 458 -6.90 -41.91 -33.04
C MET A 458 -5.92 -43.03 -33.31
#